data_AF-A0A7C6YMS2-F1
#
_entry.id   AF-A0A7C6YMS2-F1
#
_cell.length_a   1.000
_cell.length_b   1.000
_cell.length_c   1.000
_cell.angle_alpha   90.00
_cell.angle_beta   90.00
_cell.angle_gamma   90.00
#
_symmetry.space_group_name_H-M   'P 1'
#
loop_
_entity.id
_entity.type
_entity.pdbx_description
1 polymer ?
#
loop_
_entity_poly.entity_id
_entity_poly.type
_entity_poly.pdbx_seq_one_letter_code
_entity_poly.pdbx_strand_id
1 'polypeptide(L)'
;MKDIYFDNAATSFPKPQEVAEQMQHFLVNIGTNINRGLYDSSFSAAHTVMETRELLGTLFHYPHPQNIIFTKNITESLNIIIKGLLRPGDHVLVSPLEHNAVM
;
A
#
# COMPACT_ATOMS: atom_id res chain seq x y z
N MET A 1 -18.65 28.02 10.90
CA MET A 1 -19.33 26.73 10.62
C MET A 1 -18.27 25.65 10.56
N LYS A 2 -18.57 24.44 11.01
CA LYS A 2 -17.67 23.29 10.87
C LYS A 2 -17.90 22.73 9.47
N ASP A 3 -16.85 22.63 8.66
CA ASP A 3 -16.96 22.12 7.30
C ASP A 3 -17.35 20.63 7.33
N ILE A 4 -18.27 20.24 6.45
CA ILE A 4 -18.71 18.84 6.29
C ILE A 4 -18.09 18.30 5.01
N TYR A 5 -17.27 17.25 5.14
CA TYR A 5 -16.52 16.66 4.04
C TYR A 5 -17.26 15.44 3.46
N PHE A 6 -17.69 15.53 2.20
CA PHE A 6 -18.41 14.48 1.49
C PHE A 6 -17.62 13.84 0.32
N ASP A 7 -16.29 13.96 0.32
CA ASP A 7 -15.41 13.48 -0.78
C ASP A 7 -14.45 12.34 -0.35
N ASN A 8 -14.88 11.51 0.60
CA ASN A 8 -14.07 10.40 1.11
C ASN A 8 -13.75 9.32 0.08
N ALA A 9 -14.52 9.25 -1.02
CA ALA A 9 -14.29 8.32 -2.11
C ALA A 9 -13.07 8.70 -2.97
N ALA A 10 -12.78 10.00 -3.14
CA ALA A 10 -11.58 10.45 -3.84
C ALA A 10 -10.33 10.39 -2.94
N THR A 11 -10.45 10.82 -1.69
CA THR A 11 -9.40 10.66 -0.67
C THR A 11 -9.97 10.72 0.75
N SER A 12 -9.43 9.91 1.65
CA SER A 12 -9.85 9.92 3.06
C SER A 12 -9.36 11.18 3.76
N PHE A 13 -10.31 11.97 4.28
CA PHE A 13 -10.05 13.20 5.04
C PHE A 13 -11.15 13.47 6.09
N PRO A 14 -10.78 13.92 7.31
CA PRO A 14 -9.42 13.91 7.86
C PRO A 14 -8.95 12.47 8.07
N LYS A 15 -7.63 12.27 8.06
CA LYS A 15 -7.05 11.00 8.49
C LYS A 15 -7.17 10.89 10.02
N PRO A 16 -7.37 9.70 10.58
CA PRO A 16 -7.25 9.50 12.02
C PRO A 16 -5.91 10.02 12.54
N GLN A 17 -5.89 10.59 13.75
CA GLN A 17 -4.71 11.24 14.33
C GLN A 17 -3.52 10.28 14.41
N GLU A 18 -3.81 9.01 14.70
CA GLU A 18 -2.87 7.91 14.81
C GLU A 18 -2.04 7.75 13.53
N VAL A 19 -2.61 8.00 12.35
CA VAL A 19 -1.88 7.92 11.07
C VAL A 19 -0.81 9.01 11.00
N ALA A 20 -1.14 10.23 11.41
CA ALA A 20 -0.18 11.35 11.38
C ALA A 20 0.96 11.13 12.39
N GLU A 21 0.61 10.67 13.60
CA GLU A 21 1.57 10.38 14.67
C GLU A 21 2.54 9.26 14.29
N GLN A 22 2.04 8.16 13.73
CA GLN A 22 2.90 7.05 13.30
C GLN A 22 3.81 7.44 12.13
N MET A 23 3.32 8.23 11.19
CA MET A 23 4.17 8.75 10.10
C MET A 23 5.28 9.65 10.64
N GLN A 24 4.97 10.55 11.59
CA GLN A 24 5.98 11.38 12.24
C GLN A 24 7.00 10.51 12.99
N HIS A 25 6.52 9.55 13.80
CA HIS A 25 7.37 8.64 14.55
C HIS A 25 8.31 7.86 13.64
N PHE A 26 7.79 7.31 12.54
CA PHE A 26 8.60 6.59 11.57
C PHE A 26 9.69 7.49 10.98
N LEU A 27 9.35 8.70 10.52
CA LEU A 27 10.30 9.62 9.90
C LEU A 27 11.40 10.09 10.86
N VAL A 28 11.07 10.34 12.13
CA VAL A 28 12.01 10.90 13.10
C VAL A 28 12.85 9.82 13.79
N ASN A 29 12.27 8.64 14.05
CA ASN A 29 12.89 7.63 14.93
C ASN A 29 13.27 6.32 14.22
N ILE A 30 12.66 5.97 13.09
CA ILE A 30 12.82 4.63 12.46
C ILE A 30 13.45 4.69 11.07
N GLY A 31 13.11 5.71 10.26
CA GLY A 31 13.22 5.79 8.79
C GLY A 31 14.63 5.69 8.21
N THR A 32 15.28 4.56 8.42
CA THR A 32 16.61 4.21 7.92
C THR A 32 16.50 3.12 6.86
N ASN A 33 17.64 2.66 6.32
CA ASN A 33 17.62 1.61 5.31
C ASN A 33 17.13 0.27 5.90
N ILE A 34 16.35 -0.48 5.12
CA ILE A 34 15.71 -1.74 5.57
C ILE A 34 16.54 -2.98 5.20
N ASN A 35 17.35 -2.92 4.13
CA ASN A 35 17.97 -4.10 3.52
C ASN A 35 19.51 -4.07 3.46
N ARG A 36 20.15 -3.03 3.98
CA ARG A 36 21.62 -2.83 3.84
C ARG A 36 22.29 -2.33 5.12
N GLY A 37 21.66 -2.57 6.27
CA GLY A 37 22.12 -2.18 7.59
C GLY A 37 22.19 -3.38 8.51
N LEU A 38 23.17 -3.36 9.42
CA LEU A 38 23.34 -4.37 10.48
C LEU A 38 23.20 -3.72 11.88
N TYR A 39 22.46 -2.62 11.96
CA TYR A 39 22.29 -1.81 13.16
C TYR A 39 20.81 -1.75 13.57
N ASP A 40 20.54 -1.48 14.84
CA ASP A 40 19.21 -1.63 15.45
C ASP A 40 18.09 -0.91 14.70
N SER A 41 18.29 0.34 14.27
CA SER A 41 17.25 1.09 13.54
C SER A 41 16.97 0.52 12.13
N SER A 42 17.90 -0.21 11.52
CA SER A 42 17.65 -0.94 10.27
C SER A 42 16.73 -2.15 10.52
N PHE A 43 16.95 -2.87 11.63
CA PHE A 43 16.06 -3.96 12.05
C PHE A 43 14.67 -3.44 12.43
N SER A 44 14.58 -2.30 13.12
CA SER A 44 13.28 -1.67 13.44
C SER A 44 12.50 -1.33 12.16
N ALA A 45 13.16 -0.73 11.17
CA ALA A 45 12.51 -0.42 9.89
C ALA A 45 12.04 -1.68 9.15
N ALA A 46 12.86 -2.73 9.12
CA ALA A 46 12.50 -4.02 8.53
C ALA A 46 11.32 -4.67 9.25
N HIS A 47 11.31 -4.62 10.59
CA HIS A 47 10.24 -5.14 11.41
C HIS A 47 8.92 -4.41 11.15
N THR A 48 8.93 -3.08 11.10
CA THR A 48 7.73 -2.28 10.78
C THR A 48 7.12 -2.70 9.44
N VAL A 49 7.95 -2.92 8.41
CA VAL A 49 7.46 -3.37 7.09
C VAL A 49 6.89 -4.78 7.16
N MET A 50 7.54 -5.71 7.87
CA MET A 50 7.06 -7.08 8.01
C MET A 50 5.75 -7.16 8.80
N GLU A 51 5.69 -6.49 9.94
CA GLU A 51 4.48 -6.39 10.77
C GLU A 51 3.32 -5.81 9.96
N THR A 52 3.57 -4.76 9.17
CA THR A 52 2.54 -4.18 8.29
C THR A 52 2.00 -5.22 7.30
N ARG A 53 2.84 -6.12 6.77
CA ARG A 53 2.39 -7.21 5.90
C ARG A 53 1.53 -8.22 6.66
N GLU A 54 1.91 -8.59 7.87
CA GLU A 54 1.14 -9.53 8.70
C GLU A 54 -0.25 -8.97 9.05
N LEU A 55 -0.31 -7.68 9.42
CA LEU A 55 -1.57 -6.97 9.70
C LEU A 55 -2.46 -6.89 8.46
N LEU A 56 -1.91 -6.56 7.29
CA LEU A 56 -2.65 -6.56 6.02
C LEU A 56 -3.10 -7.98 5.63
N GLY A 57 -2.28 -9.00 5.89
CA GLY A 57 -2.64 -10.40 5.66
C GLY A 57 -3.84 -10.82 6.50
N THR A 58 -3.87 -10.38 7.75
CA THR A 58 -5.02 -10.59 8.65
C THR A 58 -6.26 -9.86 8.12
N LEU A 59 -6.13 -8.58 7.74
CA LEU A 59 -7.24 -7.76 7.23
C LEU A 59 -7.89 -8.34 5.97
N PHE A 60 -7.07 -8.85 5.04
CA PHE A 60 -7.53 -9.39 3.76
C PHE A 60 -7.65 -10.92 3.72
N HIS A 61 -7.47 -11.60 4.86
CA HIS A 61 -7.53 -13.05 5.00
C HIS A 61 -6.54 -13.82 4.09
N TYR A 62 -5.32 -13.31 3.93
CA TYR A 62 -4.23 -14.00 3.23
C TYR A 62 -3.29 -14.70 4.21
N PRO A 63 -2.95 -15.99 3.97
CA PRO A 63 -2.20 -16.81 4.93
C PRO A 63 -0.70 -16.48 5.00
N HIS A 64 -0.15 -15.81 3.99
CA HIS A 64 1.28 -15.57 3.87
C HIS A 64 1.59 -14.10 3.59
N PRO A 65 2.39 -13.43 4.43
CA PRO A 65 2.74 -12.01 4.25
C PRO A 65 3.55 -11.74 2.96
N GLN A 66 4.15 -12.79 2.39
CA GLN A 66 4.88 -12.77 1.13
C GLN A 66 3.97 -12.52 -0.09
N ASN A 67 2.67 -12.76 0.03
CA ASN A 67 1.69 -12.51 -1.04
C ASN A 67 1.29 -11.04 -1.13
N ILE A 68 1.69 -10.21 -0.18
CA ILE A 68 1.40 -8.78 -0.16
C ILE A 68 2.54 -8.09 -0.90
N ILE A 69 2.24 -7.09 -1.71
CA ILE A 69 3.26 -6.31 -2.42
C ILE A 69 2.90 -4.84 -2.21
N PHE A 70 3.86 -4.07 -1.67
CA PHE A 70 3.69 -2.63 -1.53
C PHE A 70 4.01 -1.93 -2.85
N THR A 71 3.08 -1.11 -3.29
CA THR A 71 3.20 -0.23 -4.46
C THR A 71 2.81 1.19 -4.05
N LYS A 72 2.99 2.18 -4.92
CA LYS A 72 2.65 3.57 -4.64
C LYS A 72 1.14 3.82 -4.62
N ASN A 73 0.38 3.10 -5.44
CA ASN A 73 -1.06 3.25 -5.60
C ASN A 73 -1.68 2.08 -6.40
N ILE A 74 -3.01 2.07 -6.51
CA ILE A 74 -3.75 1.02 -7.22
C ILE A 74 -3.44 0.97 -8.72
N THR A 75 -3.19 2.12 -9.36
CA THR A 75 -2.84 2.19 -10.80
C THR A 75 -1.53 1.47 -11.09
N GLU A 76 -0.52 1.65 -10.23
CA GLU A 76 0.76 0.94 -10.35
C GLU A 76 0.57 -0.57 -10.10
N SER A 77 -0.17 -0.97 -9.07
CA SER A 77 -0.48 -2.37 -8.80
C SER A 77 -1.15 -3.06 -9.99
N LEU A 78 -2.17 -2.44 -10.57
CA LEU A 78 -2.88 -2.98 -11.73
C LEU A 78 -1.95 -3.11 -12.94
N ASN A 79 -1.12 -2.09 -13.20
CA ASN A 79 -0.19 -2.12 -14.32
C ASN A 79 0.90 -3.19 -14.17
N ILE A 80 1.37 -3.48 -12.94
CA ILE A 80 2.30 -4.58 -12.69
C ILE A 80 1.67 -5.92 -13.14
N ILE A 81 0.38 -6.14 -12.85
CA ILE A 81 -0.33 -7.35 -13.22
C ILE A 81 -0.57 -7.40 -14.74
N ILE A 82 -1.18 -6.36 -15.31
CA ILE A 82 -1.55 -6.30 -16.73
C ILE A 82 -0.31 -6.46 -17.61
N LYS A 83 0.76 -5.71 -17.33
CA LYS A 83 1.98 -5.74 -18.15
C LYS A 83 2.91 -6.91 -17.83
N GLY A 84 2.82 -7.47 -16.63
CA GLY A 84 3.64 -8.61 -16.20
C GLY A 84 3.06 -9.96 -16.59
N LEU A 85 1.72 -10.07 -16.72
CA LEU A 85 1.04 -11.32 -16.97
C LEU A 85 0.65 -11.54 -18.44
N LEU A 86 0.15 -10.48 -19.11
CA LEU A 86 -0.43 -10.62 -20.45
C LEU A 86 0.62 -10.76 -21.53
N ARG A 87 0.28 -11.53 -22.57
CA ARG A 87 1.12 -11.81 -23.73
C ARG A 87 0.39 -11.44 -25.02
N PRO A 88 1.14 -11.20 -26.12
CA PRO A 88 0.53 -11.02 -27.43
C PRO A 88 -0.37 -12.21 -27.79
N GLY A 89 -1.62 -11.92 -28.15
CA GLY A 89 -2.64 -12.93 -28.47
C GLY A 89 -3.62 -13.24 -27.33
N ASP A 90 -3.35 -12.78 -26.10
CA ASP A 90 -4.31 -12.90 -25.00
C ASP A 90 -5.55 -12.01 -25.24
N HIS A 91 -6.71 -12.50 -24.80
CA HIS A 91 -7.97 -11.77 -24.83
C HIS A 91 -8.41 -11.45 -23.40
N VAL A 92 -8.57 -10.17 -23.09
CA VAL A 92 -8.93 -9.67 -21.75
C VAL A 92 -10.33 -9.08 -21.79
N LEU A 93 -11.16 -9.47 -20.83
CA LEU A 93 -12.50 -8.93 -20.65
C LEU A 93 -12.49 -7.94 -19.48
N VAL A 94 -13.03 -6.75 -19.72
CA VAL A 94 -13.23 -5.71 -18.71
C VAL A 94 -14.67 -5.24 -18.72
N SER A 95 -15.17 -4.76 -17.58
CA SER A 95 -16.50 -4.18 -17.50
C SER A 95 -16.52 -2.75 -18.09
N PRO A 96 -17.69 -2.21 -18.47
CA PRO A 96 -17.79 -0.80 -18.88
C PRO A 96 -17.71 0.18 -17.68
N LEU A 97 -17.57 -0.33 -16.45
CA LEU A 97 -17.56 0.46 -15.21
C LEU A 97 -16.15 0.59 -14.61
N GLU A 98 -15.13 0.03 -15.26
CA GLU A 98 -13.77 0.10 -14.74
C GLU A 98 -13.26 1.54 -14.68
N HIS A 99 -12.47 1.83 -13.65
CA HIS A 99 -11.75 3.09 -13.55
C HIS A 99 -10.67 3.16 -14.65
N ASN A 100 -10.31 4.38 -15.08
CA ASN A 100 -9.21 4.67 -16.01
C ASN A 100 -7.83 4.17 -15.52
N ALA A 101 -7.73 3.55 -14.35
CA ALA A 101 -6.50 2.92 -13.88
C ALA A 101 -6.28 1.55 -14.55
N VAL A 102 -7.35 0.96 -15.11
CA VAL A 102 -7.33 -0.32 -15.82
C VAL A 102 -6.97 -0.15 -17.30
N MET A 103 -7.27 1.02 -17.89
CA MET A 103 -7.01 1.37 -19.30
C MET A 103 -5.77 2.26 -19.45
#